data_AF-L7UAR4-F1
#
_entry.id   AF-L7UAR4-F1
#
_cell.length_a   1.000
_cell.length_b   1.000
_cell.length_c   1.000
_cell.angle_alpha   90.00
_cell.angle_beta   90.00
_cell.angle_gamma   90.00
#
_symmetry.space_group_name_H-M   'P 1'
#
loop_
_entity.id
_entity.type
_entity.pdbx_description
1 polymer ?
#
loop_
_entity_poly.entity_id
_entity_poly.type
_entity_poly.pdbx_seq_one_letter_code
_entity_poly.pdbx_strand_id
1 'polypeptide(L)'
;MSTRIAKDASPVASAAAEQARRAAEEAARRAAEEALRRMQEELTRLGAQAASLMARKPDAFKSLQPATKKPDLATDGTTSAPGSTLLTENARDGKVNCLDAVADFLRLAPPNIRARSEVLFLKDSRPGAEGATGHVVIRQGNNIYDPTTRQWTESQAYLKQHPEYSVAGSVSGSSVHSILSAPPGPERQAALQKANLPPGLANMVVADSGANLPVPNWLAEGGTPPWMQGAWHHLDATARTSVLNGIQKGWARHVEEMAPAWIKDPSIAPPPLTEDWAQLTPEQQRATAEQNWNAIVAEEMPLYFGALPEGGIEVKSPLIATTRGFPWGGGGDVGEWKANHDAGQDPIAQYLDVGSIIKGEGHDYTHGNLCGELSAMSVMGLGIADGLTRFAGLGTEYQAILANGERLTNATHLETFLVSQGWNIVGQQPGFENTATMKDLDGRFSATNTYNNNHAKDPTPQAVQGILDNGGSLLVLVNIDGADDGLLEPVGTSDKDITHWASVVDITENAQGQTYVRVYNPYQNREEVYSWADFKAAWNSPAESGFTYVAAMPPGTAP
;
A
#
# COMPACT_ATOMS: atom_id res chain seq x y z
N MET A 1 25.59 58.15 24.73
CA MET A 1 24.41 58.60 23.97
C MET A 1 23.66 57.36 23.52
N SER A 2 22.52 57.06 24.13
CA SER A 2 21.72 55.86 23.83
C SER A 2 20.35 56.33 23.37
N THR A 3 20.11 56.29 22.06
CA THR A 3 18.85 56.68 21.42
C THR A 3 17.90 55.50 21.42
N ARG A 4 16.90 55.55 22.32
CA ARG A 4 15.69 54.72 22.24
C ARG A 4 14.80 55.25 21.11
N ILE A 5 14.68 54.50 20.03
CA ILE A 5 13.65 54.72 19.00
C ILE A 5 12.49 53.78 19.35
N ALA A 6 11.43 54.34 19.93
CA ALA A 6 10.17 53.64 20.14
C ALA A 6 9.47 53.48 18.79
N LYS A 7 9.13 52.23 18.46
CA LYS A 7 8.49 51.81 17.20
C LYS A 7 6.98 51.78 17.42
N ASP A 8 6.36 52.94 17.40
CA ASP A 8 4.90 53.03 17.43
C ASP A 8 4.35 52.65 16.05
N ALA A 9 3.90 51.39 15.93
CA ALA A 9 3.16 50.94 14.76
C ALA A 9 1.83 51.70 14.70
N SER A 10 1.62 52.42 13.60
CA SER A 10 0.44 53.25 13.38
C SER A 10 -0.86 52.43 13.56
N PRO A 11 -1.85 52.92 14.34
CA PRO A 11 -3.12 52.23 14.59
C PRO A 11 -3.90 51.89 13.31
N VAL A 12 -3.58 52.54 12.19
CA VAL A 12 -4.14 52.26 10.87
C VAL A 12 -3.72 50.89 10.32
N ALA A 13 -2.48 50.44 10.61
CA ALA A 13 -2.00 49.13 10.15
C ALA A 13 -2.67 47.97 10.89
N SER A 14 -3.00 48.16 12.17
CA SER A 14 -3.72 47.16 12.97
C SER A 14 -5.17 46.99 12.52
N ALA A 15 -5.85 48.08 12.16
CA ALA A 15 -7.22 48.02 11.65
C ALA A 15 -7.32 47.31 10.29
N ALA A 16 -6.36 47.55 9.39
CA ALA A 16 -6.31 46.90 8.08
C ALA A 16 -6.05 45.38 8.19
N ALA A 17 -5.17 44.96 9.10
CA ALA A 17 -4.90 43.54 9.34
C ALA A 17 -6.11 42.81 9.92
N GLU A 18 -6.84 43.44 10.84
CA GLU A 18 -8.06 42.85 11.42
C GLU A 18 -9.19 42.74 10.39
N GLN A 19 -9.34 43.73 9.51
CA GLN A 19 -10.31 43.69 8.41
C GLN A 19 -9.97 42.57 7.40
N ALA A 20 -8.68 42.38 7.09
CA ALA A 20 -8.23 41.30 6.22
C ALA A 20 -8.50 39.91 6.83
N ARG A 21 -8.28 39.74 8.15
CA ARG A 21 -8.56 38.49 8.85
C ARG A 21 -10.05 38.13 8.81
N ARG A 22 -10.94 39.10 9.08
CA ARG A 22 -12.40 38.88 9.03
C ARG A 22 -12.88 38.53 7.63
N ALA A 23 -12.32 39.18 6.60
CA ALA A 23 -12.64 38.86 5.21
C ALA A 23 -12.19 37.43 4.83
N ALA A 24 -11.02 37.01 5.30
CA ALA A 24 -10.51 35.64 5.09
C ALA A 24 -11.36 34.59 5.81
N GLU A 25 -11.77 34.85 7.06
CA GLU A 25 -12.64 33.96 7.83
C GLU A 25 -14.04 33.84 7.19
N GLU A 26 -14.61 34.94 6.69
CA GLU A 26 -15.90 34.90 6.00
C GLU A 26 -15.83 34.18 4.65
N ALA A 27 -14.73 34.35 3.89
CA ALA A 27 -14.49 33.61 2.67
C ALA A 27 -14.33 32.11 2.93
N ALA A 28 -13.61 31.72 3.99
CA ALA A 28 -13.46 30.33 4.39
C ALA A 28 -14.80 29.71 4.81
N ARG A 29 -15.65 30.44 5.54
CA ARG A 29 -16.98 29.97 5.92
C ARG A 29 -17.88 29.71 4.70
N ARG A 30 -17.89 30.64 3.72
CA ARG A 30 -18.69 30.48 2.48
C ARG A 30 -18.20 29.30 1.65
N ALA A 31 -16.88 29.09 1.56
CA ALA A 31 -16.31 27.94 0.87
C ALA A 31 -16.71 26.60 1.53
N ALA A 32 -16.71 26.54 2.86
CA ALA A 32 -17.14 25.36 3.61
C ALA A 32 -18.64 25.05 3.42
N GLU A 33 -19.50 26.07 3.43
CA GLU A 33 -20.94 25.92 3.18
C GLU A 33 -21.22 25.45 1.75
N GLU A 34 -20.50 25.96 0.75
CA GLU A 34 -20.65 25.52 -0.64
C GLU A 34 -20.17 24.08 -0.85
N ALA A 35 -19.06 23.68 -0.21
CA ALA A 35 -18.58 22.30 -0.23
C ALA A 35 -19.60 21.32 0.37
N LEU A 36 -20.22 21.69 1.50
CA LEU A 36 -21.26 20.87 2.13
C LEU A 36 -22.49 20.72 1.22
N ARG A 37 -22.89 21.78 0.52
CA ARG A 37 -24.00 21.75 -0.44
C ARG A 37 -23.69 20.83 -1.62
N ARG A 38 -22.50 20.93 -2.22
CA ARG A 38 -22.08 20.05 -3.33
C ARG A 38 -22.05 18.58 -2.90
N MET A 39 -21.57 18.30 -1.69
CA MET A 39 -21.56 16.94 -1.14
C MET A 39 -22.98 16.38 -0.94
N GLN A 40 -23.94 17.20 -0.50
CA GLN A 40 -25.35 16.79 -0.38
C GLN A 40 -26.01 16.55 -1.75
N GLU A 41 -25.71 17.37 -2.75
CA GLU A 41 -26.16 17.19 -4.13
C GLU A 41 -25.59 15.88 -4.72
N GLU A 42 -24.31 15.58 -4.48
CA GLU A 42 -23.63 14.34 -4.90
C GLU A 42 -24.25 13.09 -4.24
N LEU A 43 -24.50 13.14 -2.93
CA LEU A 43 -25.16 12.06 -2.19
C LEU A 43 -26.59 11.80 -2.71
N THR A 44 -27.32 12.87 -3.05
CA THR A 44 -28.66 12.76 -3.63
C THR A 44 -28.61 12.13 -5.03
N ARG A 45 -27.63 12.52 -5.85
CA ARG A 45 -27.38 11.94 -7.18
C ARG A 45 -27.06 10.45 -7.10
N LEU A 46 -26.17 10.05 -6.19
CA LEU A 46 -25.80 8.66 -5.95
C LEU A 46 -26.99 7.84 -5.43
N GLY A 47 -27.83 8.41 -4.56
CA GLY A 47 -29.07 7.78 -4.10
C GLY A 47 -30.05 7.49 -5.25
N ALA A 48 -30.21 8.44 -6.19
CA ALA A 48 -31.04 8.25 -7.38
C ALA A 48 -30.46 7.20 -8.35
N GLN A 49 -29.14 7.16 -8.52
CA GLN A 49 -28.45 6.18 -9.36
C GLN A 49 -28.53 4.76 -8.79
N ALA A 50 -28.42 4.62 -7.46
CA ALA A 50 -28.62 3.34 -6.77
C ALA A 50 -30.06 2.83 -6.89
N ALA A 51 -31.06 3.72 -6.80
CA ALA A 51 -32.47 3.36 -7.03
C ALA A 51 -32.73 2.89 -8.47
N SER A 52 -32.03 3.46 -9.45
CA SER A 52 -32.06 3.04 -10.85
C SER A 52 -31.46 1.64 -11.07
N LEU A 53 -30.41 1.28 -10.33
CA LEU A 53 -29.75 -0.03 -10.44
C LEU A 53 -30.58 -1.16 -9.80
N MET A 54 -31.37 -0.86 -8.77
CA MET A 54 -32.27 -1.85 -8.12
C MET A 54 -33.46 -2.28 -8.99
N ALA A 55 -33.73 -1.62 -10.12
CA ALA A 55 -34.78 -2.02 -11.05
C ALA A 55 -34.37 -3.16 -12.01
N ARG A 56 -33.11 -3.62 -12.00
CA ARG A 56 -32.64 -4.76 -12.80
C ARG A 56 -32.62 -6.05 -11.98
N LYS A 57 -33.35 -7.07 -12.44
CA LYS A 57 -33.33 -8.43 -11.87
C LYS A 57 -31.90 -9.01 -11.90
N PRO A 58 -31.42 -9.63 -10.81
CA PRO A 58 -30.10 -10.25 -10.81
C PRO A 58 -30.16 -11.64 -11.46
N ASP A 59 -29.38 -11.81 -12.54
CA ASP A 59 -29.04 -13.12 -13.10
C ASP A 59 -27.95 -13.80 -12.26
N ALA A 60 -28.00 -15.13 -12.25
CA ALA A 60 -27.22 -16.00 -11.38
C ALA A 60 -25.71 -15.99 -11.66
N PHE A 61 -24.91 -15.70 -10.64
CA PHE A 61 -23.47 -15.99 -10.62
C PHE A 61 -23.24 -17.46 -10.27
N LYS A 62 -22.55 -18.21 -11.15
CA LYS A 62 -22.00 -19.53 -10.87
C LYS A 62 -20.59 -19.38 -10.31
N SER A 63 -20.36 -19.90 -9.10
CA SER A 63 -19.01 -20.03 -8.52
C SER A 63 -18.43 -21.41 -8.80
N LEU A 64 -17.17 -21.43 -9.22
CA LEU A 64 -16.32 -22.62 -9.35
C LEU A 64 -15.90 -23.12 -7.95
N GLN A 65 -15.86 -24.44 -7.77
CA GLN A 65 -15.39 -25.11 -6.55
C GLN A 65 -13.87 -25.34 -6.57
N PRO A 66 -13.17 -25.21 -5.44
CA PRO A 66 -11.93 -25.95 -5.19
C PRO A 66 -12.05 -26.93 -4.01
N ALA A 67 -11.22 -27.99 -4.07
CA ALA A 67 -11.19 -29.12 -3.16
C ALA A 67 -10.26 -28.95 -1.95
N THR A 68 -10.61 -29.65 -0.87
CA THR A 68 -10.07 -29.77 0.51
C THR A 68 -8.56 -30.11 0.62
N LYS A 69 -7.77 -29.80 1.68
CA LYS A 69 -7.93 -30.11 3.13
C LYS A 69 -6.76 -29.53 4.01
N LYS A 70 -7.07 -28.96 5.20
CA LYS A 70 -6.30 -28.64 6.46
C LYS A 70 -5.09 -27.64 6.46
N PRO A 71 -4.88 -26.87 7.55
CA PRO A 71 -4.01 -27.25 8.69
C PRO A 71 -4.54 -26.87 10.10
N ASP A 72 -3.95 -27.49 11.13
CA ASP A 72 -4.11 -27.19 12.56
C ASP A 72 -3.28 -25.95 12.93
N LEU A 73 -3.89 -24.99 13.66
CA LEU A 73 -3.21 -23.86 14.29
C LEU A 73 -2.75 -24.27 15.70
N ALA A 74 -1.46 -24.58 15.85
CA ALA A 74 -0.81 -24.65 17.15
C ALA A 74 -0.27 -23.26 17.50
N THR A 75 -0.85 -22.62 18.53
CA THR A 75 -0.33 -21.36 19.08
C THR A 75 0.60 -21.63 20.25
N ASP A 76 1.87 -21.26 20.08
CA ASP A 76 2.88 -21.28 21.13
C ASP A 76 2.65 -20.12 22.11
N GLY A 77 1.94 -20.40 23.21
CA GLY A 77 2.23 -19.92 24.57
C GLY A 77 2.36 -18.42 24.88
N THR A 78 2.02 -17.50 23.98
CA THR A 78 2.02 -16.05 24.26
C THR A 78 0.58 -15.54 24.35
N THR A 79 0.29 -14.82 25.44
CA THR A 79 -1.06 -14.48 25.90
C THR A 79 -1.85 -13.71 24.83
N SER A 80 -2.85 -14.38 24.23
CA SER A 80 -3.93 -13.72 23.51
C SER A 80 -4.56 -12.64 24.39
N ALA A 81 -4.87 -11.47 23.84
CA ALA A 81 -5.56 -10.47 24.62
C ALA A 81 -6.91 -11.04 25.09
N PRO A 82 -7.41 -10.64 26.28
CA PRO A 82 -8.61 -11.24 26.84
C PRO A 82 -9.78 -11.02 25.89
N GLY A 83 -10.44 -12.11 25.49
CA GLY A 83 -11.60 -12.05 24.63
C GLY A 83 -12.68 -11.10 25.16
N SER A 84 -13.45 -10.50 24.25
CA SER A 84 -14.49 -9.53 24.57
C SER A 84 -15.88 -10.13 24.33
N THR A 85 -16.92 -9.40 24.74
CA THR A 85 -18.33 -9.78 24.56
C THR A 85 -19.07 -8.62 23.89
N LEU A 86 -20.26 -8.83 23.33
CA LEU A 86 -21.08 -7.72 22.82
C LEU A 86 -21.36 -6.64 23.88
N LEU A 87 -21.33 -6.98 25.17
CA LEU A 87 -21.52 -6.05 26.29
C LEU A 87 -20.29 -5.18 26.56
N THR A 88 -19.10 -5.74 26.43
CA THR A 88 -17.84 -5.12 26.85
C THR A 88 -17.01 -4.61 25.68
N GLU A 89 -17.26 -5.11 24.47
CA GLU A 89 -16.54 -4.76 23.27
C GLU A 89 -16.66 -3.27 22.96
N ASN A 90 -15.50 -2.63 22.85
CA ASN A 90 -15.38 -1.25 22.43
C ASN A 90 -14.62 -1.20 21.10
N ALA A 91 -15.37 -1.20 19.99
CA ALA A 91 -14.81 -1.21 18.64
C ALA A 91 -14.01 0.06 18.22
N ARG A 92 -13.67 0.89 19.21
CA ARG A 92 -12.90 2.14 19.10
C ARG A 92 -11.74 2.18 20.09
N ASP A 93 -11.51 1.12 20.85
CA ASP A 93 -10.42 1.06 21.84
C ASP A 93 -9.07 0.63 21.24
N GLY A 94 -9.01 0.40 19.93
CA GLY A 94 -7.76 0.12 19.21
C GLY A 94 -7.24 -1.30 19.37
N LYS A 95 -7.88 -2.13 20.20
CA LYS A 95 -7.64 -3.57 20.20
C LYS A 95 -8.40 -4.15 19.01
N VAL A 96 -7.81 -5.11 18.31
CA VAL A 96 -8.43 -5.70 17.11
C VAL A 96 -8.73 -7.15 17.41
N ASN A 97 -9.99 -7.45 17.69
CA ASN A 97 -10.50 -8.81 17.85
C ASN A 97 -11.57 -9.14 16.78
N CYS A 98 -12.15 -10.33 16.86
CA CYS A 98 -13.14 -10.77 15.88
C CYS A 98 -14.40 -9.88 15.84
N LEU A 99 -14.81 -9.30 16.98
CA LEU A 99 -15.93 -8.36 17.02
C LEU A 99 -15.55 -6.99 16.43
N ASP A 100 -14.31 -6.53 16.54
CA ASP A 100 -13.83 -5.31 15.86
C ASP A 100 -13.92 -5.45 14.35
N ALA A 101 -13.38 -6.56 13.83
CA ALA A 101 -13.41 -6.83 12.40
C ALA A 101 -14.86 -6.97 11.88
N VAL A 102 -15.76 -7.57 12.67
CA VAL A 102 -17.20 -7.56 12.37
C VAL A 102 -17.79 -6.15 12.43
N ALA A 103 -17.43 -5.34 13.42
CA ALA A 103 -17.90 -3.96 13.54
C ALA A 103 -17.48 -3.12 12.34
N ASP A 104 -16.24 -3.26 11.88
CA ASP A 104 -15.68 -2.55 10.74
C ASP A 104 -16.34 -2.99 9.44
N PHE A 105 -16.49 -4.29 9.20
CA PHE A 105 -17.26 -4.78 8.05
C PHE A 105 -18.67 -4.17 8.04
N LEU A 106 -19.38 -4.23 9.15
CA LEU A 106 -20.76 -3.75 9.23
C LEU A 106 -20.84 -2.23 9.09
N ARG A 107 -19.86 -1.48 9.61
CA ARG A 107 -19.77 -0.02 9.48
C ARG A 107 -19.58 0.41 8.02
N LEU A 108 -18.75 -0.31 7.27
CA LEU A 108 -18.48 -0.05 5.86
C LEU A 108 -19.60 -0.56 4.95
N ALA A 109 -20.32 -1.60 5.36
CA ALA A 109 -21.41 -2.18 4.59
C ALA A 109 -22.61 -1.21 4.43
N PRO A 110 -23.11 -0.98 3.20
CA PRO A 110 -24.29 -0.15 2.99
C PRO A 110 -25.54 -0.80 3.63
N PRO A 111 -26.60 -0.01 3.92
CA PRO A 111 -27.74 -0.48 4.72
C PRO A 111 -28.39 -1.79 4.25
N ASN A 112 -28.48 -1.99 2.94
CA ASN A 112 -28.99 -3.22 2.33
C ASN A 112 -28.09 -4.45 2.57
N ILE A 113 -26.77 -4.24 2.59
CA ILE A 113 -25.78 -5.29 2.87
C ILE A 113 -25.81 -5.65 4.36
N ARG A 114 -25.89 -4.65 5.25
CA ARG A 114 -26.10 -4.88 6.69
C ARG A 114 -27.40 -5.63 6.97
N ALA A 115 -28.49 -5.26 6.31
CA ALA A 115 -29.81 -5.87 6.50
C ALA A 115 -29.86 -7.34 6.06
N ARG A 116 -29.08 -7.73 5.05
CA ARG A 116 -28.96 -9.13 4.59
C ARG A 116 -27.83 -9.91 5.26
N SER A 117 -27.03 -9.26 6.11
CA SER A 117 -25.94 -9.90 6.86
C SER A 117 -26.48 -10.50 8.14
N GLU A 118 -25.90 -11.60 8.55
CA GLU A 118 -26.18 -12.27 9.79
C GLU A 118 -24.85 -12.60 10.47
N VAL A 119 -24.62 -12.07 11.66
CA VAL A 119 -23.42 -12.38 12.44
C VAL A 119 -23.68 -13.67 13.20
N LEU A 120 -22.90 -14.71 12.89
CA LEU A 120 -22.95 -16.00 13.56
C LEU A 120 -21.95 -15.99 14.70
N PHE A 121 -22.42 -16.38 15.87
CA PHE A 121 -21.59 -16.60 17.05
C PHE A 121 -21.30 -18.10 17.13
N LEU A 122 -20.03 -18.46 17.10
CA LEU A 122 -19.55 -19.83 17.08
C LEU A 122 -18.92 -20.16 18.43
N LYS A 123 -19.40 -21.21 19.12
CA LYS A 123 -18.73 -21.79 20.28
C LYS A 123 -17.59 -22.66 19.80
N ASP A 124 -16.43 -22.49 20.42
CA ASP A 124 -15.27 -23.36 20.24
C ASP A 124 -15.33 -24.52 21.23
N SER A 125 -15.14 -25.75 20.74
CA SER A 125 -15.17 -26.98 21.53
C SER A 125 -13.79 -27.53 21.89
N ARG A 126 -12.70 -26.85 21.46
CA ARG A 126 -11.33 -27.24 21.80
C ARG A 126 -11.09 -27.18 23.32
N PRO A 127 -10.29 -28.07 23.91
CA PRO A 127 -9.99 -28.02 25.34
C PRO A 127 -9.07 -26.84 25.69
N GLY A 128 -9.10 -26.40 26.96
CA GLY A 128 -8.17 -25.39 27.47
C GLY A 128 -8.60 -23.95 27.20
N ALA A 129 -7.62 -23.04 27.10
CA ALA A 129 -7.88 -21.61 26.89
C ALA A 129 -8.52 -21.32 25.51
N GLU A 130 -8.22 -22.14 24.50
CA GLU A 130 -8.79 -22.01 23.15
C GLU A 130 -10.32 -22.15 23.15
N GLY A 131 -10.87 -23.14 23.86
CA GLY A 131 -12.32 -23.30 23.99
C GLY A 131 -13.01 -22.36 24.97
N ALA A 132 -12.26 -21.54 25.70
CA ALA A 132 -12.83 -20.56 26.62
C ALA A 132 -13.43 -19.35 25.87
N THR A 133 -13.04 -19.17 24.61
CA THR A 133 -13.49 -18.08 23.74
C THR A 133 -14.03 -18.63 22.42
N GLY A 134 -15.19 -18.18 21.99
CA GLY A 134 -15.75 -18.55 20.68
C GLY A 134 -15.21 -17.70 19.53
N HIS A 135 -15.83 -17.80 18.36
CA HIS A 135 -15.52 -16.99 17.17
C HIS A 135 -16.76 -16.28 16.64
N VAL A 136 -16.59 -15.24 15.83
CA VAL A 136 -17.69 -14.56 15.13
C VAL A 136 -17.39 -14.44 13.65
N VAL A 137 -18.41 -14.76 12.84
CA VAL A 137 -18.33 -14.70 11.38
C VAL A 137 -19.58 -14.06 10.79
N ILE A 138 -19.53 -13.62 9.55
CA ILE A 138 -20.64 -12.93 8.88
C ILE A 138 -21.21 -13.79 7.78
N ARG A 139 -22.44 -14.27 7.94
CA ARG A 139 -23.18 -15.00 6.91
C ARG A 139 -23.98 -14.05 6.02
N GLN A 140 -23.92 -14.28 4.70
CA GLN A 140 -24.82 -13.70 3.71
C GLN A 140 -25.34 -14.81 2.78
N GLY A 141 -26.62 -15.12 2.88
CA GLY A 141 -27.20 -16.25 2.16
C GLY A 141 -26.52 -17.56 2.57
N ASN A 142 -25.91 -18.26 1.60
CA ASN A 142 -25.24 -19.53 1.85
C ASN A 142 -23.73 -19.41 2.10
N ASN A 143 -23.17 -18.20 2.17
CA ASN A 143 -21.73 -18.00 2.37
C ASN A 143 -21.44 -17.34 3.73
N ILE A 144 -20.32 -17.73 4.33
CA ILE A 144 -19.74 -17.19 5.55
C ILE A 144 -18.48 -16.42 5.16
N TYR A 145 -18.40 -15.17 5.60
CA TYR A 145 -17.19 -14.37 5.65
C TYR A 145 -16.57 -14.52 7.04
N ASP A 146 -15.36 -15.07 7.08
CA ASP A 146 -14.59 -15.15 8.31
C ASP A 146 -13.70 -13.91 8.43
N PRO A 147 -13.90 -13.04 9.44
CA PRO A 147 -13.13 -11.82 9.58
C PRO A 147 -11.64 -12.05 9.87
N THR A 148 -11.27 -13.22 10.41
CA THR A 148 -9.88 -13.57 10.72
C THR A 148 -9.11 -13.91 9.44
N THR A 149 -9.73 -14.69 8.54
CA THR A 149 -9.10 -15.10 7.27
C THR A 149 -9.45 -14.18 6.10
N ARG A 150 -10.46 -13.32 6.26
CA ARG A 150 -11.01 -12.40 5.25
C ARG A 150 -11.54 -13.09 4.00
N GLN A 151 -11.98 -14.34 4.11
CA GLN A 151 -12.45 -15.14 2.98
C GLN A 151 -13.95 -15.44 3.06
N TRP A 152 -14.59 -15.52 1.90
CA TRP A 152 -15.95 -16.04 1.74
C TRP A 152 -15.91 -17.53 1.43
N THR A 153 -16.54 -18.33 2.28
CA THR A 153 -16.64 -19.78 2.12
C THR A 153 -18.10 -20.19 2.21
N GLU A 154 -18.52 -21.20 1.45
CA GLU A 154 -19.87 -21.75 1.58
C GLU A 154 -20.09 -22.27 3.02
N SER A 155 -21.27 -22.02 3.60
CA SER A 155 -21.52 -22.18 5.04
C SER A 155 -21.30 -23.62 5.52
N GLN A 156 -21.73 -24.62 4.74
CA GLN A 156 -21.52 -26.02 5.07
C GLN A 156 -20.05 -26.40 4.92
N ALA A 157 -19.37 -25.91 3.88
CA ALA A 157 -17.94 -26.12 3.69
C ALA A 157 -17.13 -25.52 4.86
N TYR A 158 -17.47 -24.30 5.30
CA TYR A 158 -16.84 -23.63 6.43
C TYR A 158 -16.99 -24.45 7.72
N LEU A 159 -18.22 -24.80 8.11
CA LEU A 159 -18.46 -25.58 9.34
C LEU A 159 -17.88 -27.00 9.27
N LYS A 160 -17.73 -27.56 8.07
CA LYS A 160 -17.04 -28.85 7.86
C LYS A 160 -15.52 -28.72 7.99
N GLN A 161 -14.96 -27.59 7.57
CA GLN A 161 -13.53 -27.28 7.71
C GLN A 161 -13.16 -26.99 9.16
N HIS A 162 -14.10 -26.45 9.93
CA HIS A 162 -13.95 -26.11 11.34
C HIS A 162 -14.87 -26.93 12.25
N PRO A 163 -14.65 -28.26 12.38
CA PRO A 163 -15.48 -29.13 13.22
C PRO A 163 -15.44 -28.76 14.71
N GLU A 164 -14.42 -28.00 15.14
CA GLU A 164 -14.31 -27.42 16.47
C GLU A 164 -15.40 -26.39 16.78
N TYR A 165 -15.99 -25.76 15.75
CA TYR A 165 -16.98 -24.72 15.91
C TYR A 165 -18.42 -25.24 15.84
N SER A 166 -19.25 -24.75 16.75
CA SER A 166 -20.70 -24.98 16.72
C SER A 166 -21.46 -23.64 16.82
N VAL A 167 -22.52 -23.46 16.04
CA VAL A 167 -23.28 -22.21 16.05
C VAL A 167 -24.01 -22.06 17.40
N ALA A 168 -23.58 -21.09 18.19
CA ALA A 168 -24.19 -20.70 19.47
C ALA A 168 -25.51 -19.94 19.25
N GLY A 169 -25.57 -19.20 18.15
CA GLY A 169 -26.73 -18.46 17.68
C GLY A 169 -26.32 -17.43 16.65
N SER A 170 -27.27 -16.59 16.24
CA SER A 170 -27.04 -15.59 15.21
C SER A 170 -27.81 -14.31 15.47
N VAL A 171 -27.30 -13.20 14.93
CA VAL A 171 -27.85 -11.86 15.10
C VAL A 171 -27.83 -11.13 13.77
N SER A 172 -28.86 -10.35 13.46
CA SER A 172 -28.85 -9.54 12.25
C SER A 172 -27.67 -8.55 12.25
N GLY A 173 -27.04 -8.34 11.09
CA GLY A 173 -25.94 -7.39 10.94
C GLY A 173 -26.33 -5.98 11.35
N SER A 174 -27.56 -5.55 11.06
CA SER A 174 -28.09 -4.25 11.51
C SER A 174 -28.17 -4.14 13.04
N SER A 175 -28.55 -5.21 13.73
CA SER A 175 -28.58 -5.25 15.20
C SER A 175 -27.17 -5.21 15.78
N VAL A 176 -26.25 -6.05 15.28
CA VAL A 176 -24.85 -6.04 15.75
C VAL A 176 -24.20 -4.69 15.49
N HIS A 177 -24.41 -4.09 14.33
CA HIS A 177 -23.92 -2.75 14.03
C HIS A 177 -24.45 -1.71 15.04
N SER A 178 -25.76 -1.74 15.34
CA SER A 178 -26.35 -0.81 16.31
C SER A 178 -25.80 -1.01 17.71
N ILE A 179 -25.56 -2.28 18.10
CA ILE A 179 -24.95 -2.65 19.37
C ILE A 179 -23.51 -2.13 19.41
N LEU A 180 -22.64 -2.55 18.48
CA LEU A 180 -21.21 -2.20 18.47
C LEU A 180 -20.94 -0.71 18.22
N SER A 181 -21.90 0.03 17.65
CA SER A 181 -21.80 1.48 17.49
C SER A 181 -22.07 2.27 18.78
N ALA A 182 -22.80 1.68 19.75
CA ALA A 182 -23.06 2.30 21.05
C ALA A 182 -21.88 2.06 22.00
N PRO A 183 -21.37 3.02 22.76
CA PRO A 183 -20.30 2.78 23.73
C PRO A 183 -20.73 1.77 24.83
N PRO A 184 -19.82 0.95 25.40
CA PRO A 184 -20.13 0.09 26.53
C PRO A 184 -20.79 0.86 27.68
N GLY A 185 -21.83 0.28 28.29
CA GLY A 185 -22.62 0.93 29.36
C GLY A 185 -24.13 0.96 29.07
N PRO A 186 -24.87 1.96 29.59
CA PRO A 186 -26.33 2.02 29.47
C PRO A 186 -26.83 2.04 28.01
N GLU A 187 -26.13 2.73 27.11
CA GLU A 187 -26.50 2.79 25.69
C GLU A 187 -26.34 1.42 25.01
N ARG A 188 -25.23 0.71 25.29
CA ARG A 188 -25.02 -0.66 24.83
C ARG A 188 -26.10 -1.60 25.38
N GLN A 189 -26.45 -1.49 26.66
CA GLN A 189 -27.52 -2.28 27.26
C GLN A 189 -28.88 -2.01 26.60
N ALA A 190 -29.20 -0.74 26.30
CA ALA A 190 -30.42 -0.39 25.59
C ALA A 190 -30.43 -0.97 24.16
N ALA A 191 -29.30 -0.92 23.45
CA ALA A 191 -29.16 -1.52 22.12
C ALA A 191 -29.32 -3.04 22.15
N LEU A 192 -28.73 -3.72 23.15
CA LEU A 192 -28.87 -5.16 23.36
C LEU A 192 -30.30 -5.57 23.70
N GLN A 193 -30.98 -4.80 24.57
CA GLN A 193 -32.39 -4.99 24.89
C GLN A 193 -33.28 -4.80 23.67
N LYS A 194 -33.03 -3.75 22.87
CA LYS A 194 -33.75 -3.48 21.62
C LYS A 194 -33.56 -4.59 20.58
N ALA A 195 -32.37 -5.20 20.53
CA ALA A 195 -32.09 -6.33 19.67
C ALA A 195 -32.70 -7.66 20.16
N ASN A 196 -33.26 -7.68 21.39
CA ASN A 196 -33.87 -8.84 22.02
C ASN A 196 -32.98 -10.10 22.01
N LEU A 197 -31.69 -9.91 22.32
CA LEU A 197 -30.72 -10.99 22.27
C LEU A 197 -30.79 -11.89 23.52
N PRO A 198 -30.64 -13.21 23.36
CA PRO A 198 -30.44 -14.10 24.49
C PRO A 198 -29.22 -13.67 25.32
N PRO A 199 -29.32 -13.61 26.67
CA PRO A 199 -28.21 -13.19 27.52
C PRO A 199 -26.93 -14.01 27.29
N GLY A 200 -27.06 -15.32 27.00
CA GLY A 200 -25.91 -16.18 26.72
C GLY A 200 -25.10 -15.78 25.48
N LEU A 201 -25.73 -15.11 24.51
CA LEU A 201 -25.08 -14.66 23.28
C LEU A 201 -24.48 -13.26 23.45
N ALA A 202 -25.15 -12.38 24.22
CA ALA A 202 -24.60 -11.08 24.59
C ALA A 202 -23.36 -11.16 25.48
N ASN A 203 -23.28 -12.19 26.35
CA ASN A 203 -22.16 -12.47 27.24
C ASN A 203 -21.15 -13.47 26.66
N MET A 204 -21.33 -13.92 25.42
CA MET A 204 -20.40 -14.89 24.83
C MET A 204 -19.06 -14.21 24.61
N VAL A 205 -18.02 -14.74 25.24
CA VAL A 205 -16.65 -14.29 25.03
C VAL A 205 -16.19 -14.82 23.68
N VAL A 206 -15.68 -13.94 22.83
CA VAL A 206 -15.14 -14.28 21.53
C VAL A 206 -13.64 -13.98 21.49
N ALA A 207 -12.89 -14.80 20.77
CA ALA A 207 -11.46 -14.78 20.76
C ALA A 207 -10.93 -13.46 20.19
N ASP A 208 -9.81 -13.02 20.74
CA ASP A 208 -8.91 -12.15 20.02
C ASP A 208 -8.14 -13.04 19.04
N SER A 209 -8.43 -12.91 17.75
CA SER A 209 -7.61 -13.52 16.70
C SER A 209 -7.07 -12.48 15.73
N GLY A 210 -6.86 -11.24 16.21
CA GLY A 210 -5.87 -10.41 15.56
C GLY A 210 -4.54 -11.17 15.61
N ALA A 211 -3.96 -11.48 14.45
CA ALA A 211 -2.53 -11.75 14.43
C ALA A 211 -1.88 -10.56 15.14
N ASN A 212 -1.19 -10.81 16.26
CA ASN A 212 -0.48 -9.75 16.96
C ASN A 212 0.57 -9.22 15.98
N LEU A 213 0.22 -8.11 15.32
CA LEU A 213 1.17 -7.43 14.46
C LEU A 213 2.36 -7.04 15.33
N PRO A 214 3.59 -7.32 14.91
CA PRO A 214 4.74 -6.90 15.66
C PRO A 214 4.67 -5.38 15.82
N VAL A 215 4.84 -4.92 17.04
CA VAL A 215 4.91 -3.51 17.40
C VAL A 215 6.11 -3.30 18.31
N PRO A 216 6.69 -2.10 18.37
CA PRO A 216 7.74 -1.80 19.34
C PRO A 216 7.27 -2.04 20.78
N ASN A 217 8.18 -2.46 21.66
CA ASN A 217 7.88 -2.74 23.07
C ASN A 217 7.16 -1.56 23.76
N TRP A 218 7.56 -0.32 23.47
CA TRP A 218 6.91 0.85 24.05
C TRP A 218 5.44 0.95 23.64
N LEU A 219 5.05 0.54 22.44
CA LEU A 219 3.64 0.58 22.01
C LEU A 219 2.86 -0.57 22.67
N ALA A 220 3.45 -1.77 22.71
CA ALA A 220 2.87 -2.93 23.38
C ALA A 220 2.63 -2.70 24.89
N GLU A 221 3.55 -2.00 25.56
CA GLU A 221 3.51 -1.73 27.00
C GLU A 221 2.69 -0.47 27.36
N GLY A 222 2.15 0.24 26.36
CA GLY A 222 1.48 1.54 26.57
C GLY A 222 2.44 2.65 27.03
N GLY A 223 3.72 2.51 26.70
CA GLY A 223 4.80 3.45 26.93
C GLY A 223 4.74 4.71 26.06
N THR A 224 5.73 5.57 26.25
CA THR A 224 5.79 6.89 25.60
C THR A 224 6.33 6.76 24.18
N PRO A 225 5.65 7.28 23.13
CA PRO A 225 6.22 7.33 21.79
C PRO A 225 7.57 8.09 21.80
N PRO A 226 8.63 7.57 21.16
CA PRO A 226 9.96 8.18 21.20
C PRO A 226 9.99 9.65 20.77
N TRP A 227 9.17 10.02 19.77
CA TRP A 227 9.07 11.39 19.25
C TRP A 227 8.17 12.32 20.09
N MET A 228 7.48 11.79 21.12
CA MET A 228 6.55 12.57 21.95
C MET A 228 7.04 12.83 23.37
N GLN A 229 8.26 12.47 23.76
CA GLN A 229 8.72 12.51 25.16
C GLN A 229 8.37 13.81 25.91
N GLY A 230 8.54 14.98 25.27
CA GLY A 230 8.19 16.27 25.87
C GLY A 230 6.68 16.53 25.99
N ALA A 231 5.91 16.24 24.93
CA ALA A 231 4.47 16.50 24.90
C ALA A 231 3.65 15.46 25.68
N TRP A 232 4.16 14.23 25.77
CA TRP A 232 3.44 13.07 26.32
C TRP A 232 3.00 13.28 27.77
N HIS A 233 3.88 13.87 28.58
CA HIS A 233 3.60 14.11 29.99
C HIS A 233 2.52 15.18 30.22
N HIS A 234 2.23 16.01 29.21
CA HIS A 234 1.15 17.01 29.26
C HIS A 234 -0.22 16.47 28.85
N LEU A 235 -0.27 15.26 28.26
CA LEU A 235 -1.51 14.58 27.94
C LEU A 235 -2.08 13.90 29.19
N ASP A 236 -3.40 13.93 29.35
CA ASP A 236 -4.08 13.10 30.35
C ASP A 236 -4.13 11.62 29.90
N ALA A 237 -4.57 10.73 30.80
CA ALA A 237 -4.62 9.29 30.52
C ALA A 237 -5.50 8.94 29.31
N THR A 238 -6.64 9.62 29.15
CA THR A 238 -7.57 9.39 28.04
C THR A 238 -6.94 9.79 26.71
N ALA A 239 -6.28 10.96 26.66
CA ALA A 239 -5.57 11.43 25.48
C ALA A 239 -4.39 10.50 25.12
N ARG A 240 -3.61 10.05 26.11
CA ARG A 240 -2.52 9.07 25.88
C ARG A 240 -3.03 7.77 25.29
N THR A 241 -4.08 7.19 25.87
CA THR A 241 -4.71 5.98 25.32
C THR A 241 -5.21 6.21 23.88
N SER A 242 -5.87 7.34 23.63
CA SER A 242 -6.34 7.68 22.29
C SER A 242 -5.20 7.79 21.26
N VAL A 243 -4.04 8.33 21.66
CA VAL A 243 -2.87 8.44 20.79
C VAL A 243 -2.29 7.06 20.49
N LEU A 244 -2.07 6.21 21.51
CA LEU A 244 -1.53 4.85 21.30
C LEU A 244 -2.44 4.01 20.41
N ASN A 245 -3.75 4.09 20.64
CA ASN A 245 -4.74 3.40 19.81
C ASN A 245 -4.72 3.90 18.37
N GLY A 246 -4.57 5.22 18.18
CA GLY A 246 -4.41 5.82 16.86
C GLY A 246 -3.18 5.31 16.14
N ILE A 247 -2.04 5.23 16.84
CA ILE A 247 -0.77 4.71 16.32
C ILE A 247 -0.90 3.23 15.95
N GLN A 248 -1.45 2.41 16.84
CA GLN A 248 -1.62 0.97 16.59
C GLN A 248 -2.57 0.72 15.40
N LYS A 249 -3.66 1.50 15.30
CA LYS A 249 -4.57 1.43 14.15
C LYS A 249 -3.92 1.89 12.85
N GLY A 250 -3.10 2.93 12.91
CA GLY A 250 -2.32 3.41 11.76
C GLY A 250 -1.38 2.33 11.24
N TRP A 251 -0.62 1.71 12.15
CA TRP A 251 0.27 0.60 11.82
C TRP A 251 -0.46 -0.61 11.25
N ALA A 252 -1.58 -1.02 11.85
CA ALA A 252 -2.36 -2.14 11.33
C ALA A 252 -2.85 -1.88 9.89
N ARG A 253 -3.31 -0.66 9.62
CA ARG A 253 -3.69 -0.26 8.27
C ARG A 253 -2.50 -0.29 7.31
N HIS A 254 -1.37 0.30 7.72
CA HIS A 254 -0.13 0.32 6.92
C HIS A 254 0.29 -1.10 6.50
N VAL A 255 0.34 -2.01 7.47
CA VAL A 255 0.62 -3.44 7.25
C VAL A 255 -0.38 -4.04 6.25
N GLU A 256 -1.67 -3.77 6.36
CA GLU A 256 -2.66 -4.27 5.39
C GLU A 256 -2.52 -3.69 3.97
N GLU A 257 -2.16 -2.42 3.87
CA GLU A 257 -1.97 -1.70 2.61
C GLU A 257 -0.74 -2.22 1.86
N MET A 258 0.36 -2.46 2.57
CA MET A 258 1.58 -3.05 2.00
C MET A 258 1.43 -4.50 1.53
N ALA A 259 0.47 -5.26 2.07
CA ALA A 259 0.36 -6.69 1.79
C ALA A 259 0.11 -6.95 0.29
N PRO A 260 1.03 -7.62 -0.43
CA PRO A 260 0.84 -7.89 -1.85
C PRO A 260 -0.27 -8.93 -2.07
N ALA A 261 -0.80 -9.00 -3.28
CA ALA A 261 -1.98 -9.82 -3.60
C ALA A 261 -1.81 -11.31 -3.25
N TRP A 262 -0.60 -11.86 -3.39
CA TRP A 262 -0.29 -13.26 -3.07
C TRP A 262 -0.16 -13.55 -1.56
N ILE A 263 0.10 -12.52 -0.74
CA ILE A 263 -0.03 -12.63 0.73
C ILE A 263 -1.51 -12.65 1.11
N LYS A 264 -2.33 -11.83 0.44
CA LYS A 264 -3.79 -11.77 0.65
C LYS A 264 -4.50 -13.04 0.14
N ASP A 265 -3.99 -13.65 -0.92
CA ASP A 265 -4.49 -14.89 -1.52
C ASP A 265 -3.30 -15.81 -1.87
N PRO A 266 -2.98 -16.79 -1.00
CA PRO A 266 -1.88 -17.74 -1.22
C PRO A 266 -2.03 -18.63 -2.46
N SER A 267 -3.22 -18.66 -3.08
CA SER A 267 -3.44 -19.38 -4.35
C SER A 267 -2.95 -18.58 -5.56
N ILE A 268 -2.79 -17.27 -5.42
CA ILE A 268 -2.13 -16.44 -6.41
C ILE A 268 -0.64 -16.73 -6.30
N ALA A 269 -0.05 -17.18 -7.39
CA ALA A 269 1.39 -17.34 -7.44
C ALA A 269 2.03 -15.97 -7.16
N PRO A 270 2.86 -15.83 -6.11
CA PRO A 270 3.69 -14.66 -5.92
C PRO A 270 4.49 -14.42 -7.21
N PRO A 271 4.42 -13.21 -7.78
CA PRO A 271 5.26 -12.87 -8.92
C PRO A 271 6.68 -12.57 -8.43
N PRO A 272 7.72 -13.27 -8.93
CA PRO A 272 7.81 -14.68 -9.25
C PRO A 272 8.59 -15.42 -8.15
N LEU A 273 7.92 -16.13 -7.23
CA LEU A 273 8.65 -17.08 -6.39
C LEU A 273 8.86 -18.33 -7.25
N THR A 274 10.12 -18.56 -7.61
CA THR A 274 10.76 -19.84 -7.94
C THR A 274 10.10 -20.74 -8.99
N GLU A 275 10.94 -21.43 -9.75
CA GLU A 275 10.58 -22.61 -10.54
C GLU A 275 9.98 -23.77 -9.68
N ASP A 276 9.84 -23.54 -8.36
CA ASP A 276 9.36 -24.48 -7.35
C ASP A 276 8.08 -24.05 -6.61
N TRP A 277 7.55 -22.82 -6.73
CA TRP A 277 6.32 -22.44 -6.00
C TRP A 277 5.14 -23.33 -6.40
N ALA A 278 5.04 -23.63 -7.70
CA ALA A 278 4.07 -24.58 -8.23
C ALA A 278 4.32 -26.03 -7.77
N GLN A 279 5.52 -26.34 -7.27
CA GLN A 279 5.88 -27.65 -6.71
C GLN A 279 5.62 -27.75 -5.20
N LEU A 280 5.48 -26.61 -4.52
CA LEU A 280 5.10 -26.57 -3.10
C LEU A 280 3.64 -27.01 -2.90
N THR A 281 3.37 -27.70 -1.80
CA THR A 281 1.98 -27.94 -1.38
C THR A 281 1.33 -26.62 -0.94
N PRO A 282 -0.02 -26.51 -0.94
CA PRO A 282 -0.71 -25.31 -0.44
C PRO A 282 -0.38 -24.94 1.02
N GLU A 283 0.05 -25.90 1.83
CA GLU A 283 0.52 -25.66 3.19
C GLU A 283 1.91 -25.01 3.20
N GLN A 284 2.84 -25.52 2.39
CA GLN A 284 4.17 -24.94 2.23
C GLN A 284 4.12 -23.54 1.60
N GLN A 285 3.23 -23.33 0.63
CA GLN A 285 2.97 -22.01 0.03
C GLN A 285 2.53 -21.00 1.11
N ARG A 286 1.56 -21.37 1.95
CA ARG A 286 1.10 -20.52 3.06
C ARG A 286 2.21 -20.23 4.07
N ALA A 287 2.95 -21.24 4.52
CA ALA A 287 4.03 -21.06 5.48
C ALA A 287 5.14 -20.15 4.92
N THR A 288 5.48 -20.32 3.64
CA THR A 288 6.47 -19.47 2.95
C THR A 288 5.95 -18.03 2.82
N ALA A 289 4.68 -17.86 2.49
CA ALA A 289 4.05 -16.55 2.42
C ALA A 289 4.05 -15.82 3.76
N GLU A 290 3.66 -16.52 4.82
CA GLU A 290 3.67 -15.98 6.18
C GLU A 290 5.08 -15.61 6.64
N GLN A 291 6.08 -16.45 6.38
CA GLN A 291 7.47 -16.15 6.72
C GLN A 291 7.98 -14.89 6.00
N ASN A 292 7.75 -14.78 4.69
CA ASN A 292 8.15 -13.61 3.92
C ASN A 292 7.43 -12.34 4.39
N TRP A 293 6.14 -12.47 4.68
CA TRP A 293 5.35 -11.37 5.22
C TRP A 293 5.89 -10.87 6.55
N ASN A 294 6.18 -11.79 7.47
CA ASN A 294 6.75 -11.43 8.77
C ASN A 294 8.12 -10.73 8.63
N ALA A 295 8.94 -11.12 7.65
CA ALA A 295 10.21 -10.46 7.37
C ALA A 295 10.01 -9.02 6.86
N ILE A 296 9.11 -8.82 5.89
CA ILE A 296 8.74 -7.50 5.37
C ILE A 296 8.25 -6.59 6.50
N VAL A 297 7.30 -7.09 7.30
CA VAL A 297 6.72 -6.30 8.40
C VAL A 297 7.78 -5.96 9.45
N ALA A 298 8.68 -6.89 9.79
CA ALA A 298 9.74 -6.65 10.74
C ALA A 298 10.75 -5.59 10.25
N GLU A 299 11.05 -5.57 8.95
CA GLU A 299 11.94 -4.60 8.34
C GLU A 299 11.30 -3.22 8.18
N GLU A 300 10.00 -3.17 7.91
CA GLU A 300 9.27 -1.91 7.77
C GLU A 300 9.02 -1.22 9.11
N MET A 301 8.81 -1.99 10.19
CA MET A 301 8.51 -1.47 11.52
C MET A 301 9.48 -0.36 11.99
N PRO A 302 10.82 -0.49 11.90
CA PRO A 302 11.73 0.59 12.25
C PRO A 302 11.62 1.83 11.35
N LEU A 303 11.22 1.70 10.08
CA LEU A 303 10.97 2.85 9.20
C LEU A 303 9.70 3.61 9.60
N TYR A 304 8.65 2.85 9.94
CA TYR A 304 7.36 3.42 10.32
C TYR A 304 7.40 4.11 11.70
N PHE A 305 8.14 3.57 12.67
CA PHE A 305 8.19 4.14 14.02
C PHE A 305 9.48 4.90 14.35
N GLY A 306 10.56 4.67 13.62
CA GLY A 306 11.88 5.24 13.85
C GLY A 306 12.18 6.48 13.03
N ALA A 307 13.39 7.00 13.19
CA ALA A 307 13.90 8.03 12.30
C ALA A 307 14.22 7.42 10.93
N LEU A 308 13.95 8.17 9.88
CA LEU A 308 14.35 7.78 8.53
C LEU A 308 15.88 7.77 8.39
N PRO A 309 16.44 6.89 7.54
CA PRO A 309 17.88 6.87 7.28
C PRO A 309 18.35 8.19 6.65
N GLU A 310 19.61 8.55 6.90
CA GLU A 310 20.32 9.53 6.10
C GLU A 310 20.84 8.83 4.84
N GLY A 311 20.37 9.25 3.65
CA GLY A 311 20.68 8.57 2.40
C GLY A 311 19.88 7.29 2.18
N GLY A 312 20.33 6.50 1.20
CA GLY A 312 19.70 5.24 0.82
C GLY A 312 20.08 4.08 1.70
N ILE A 313 19.12 3.18 1.94
CA ILE A 313 19.42 1.86 2.48
C ILE A 313 18.87 0.79 1.55
N GLU A 314 19.65 -0.27 1.33
CA GLU A 314 19.17 -1.48 0.67
C GLU A 314 18.10 -2.15 1.54
N VAL A 315 17.02 -2.56 0.89
CA VAL A 315 15.99 -3.39 1.48
C VAL A 315 16.39 -4.86 1.38
N LYS A 316 16.27 -5.59 2.49
CA LYS A 316 16.54 -7.04 2.57
C LYS A 316 15.32 -7.89 2.22
N SER A 317 14.13 -7.37 2.50
CA SER A 317 12.81 -7.99 2.25
C SER A 317 12.00 -7.10 1.30
N PRO A 318 12.28 -7.16 -0.01
CA PRO A 318 11.65 -6.30 -1.01
C PRO A 318 10.13 -6.52 -1.13
N LEU A 319 9.37 -5.44 -1.36
CA LEU A 319 7.91 -5.50 -1.53
C LEU A 319 7.51 -6.13 -2.87
N ILE A 320 8.27 -5.81 -3.92
CA ILE A 320 8.01 -6.30 -5.28
C ILE A 320 9.02 -7.43 -5.66
N ALA A 321 9.81 -7.98 -4.72
CA ALA A 321 10.59 -9.20 -4.95
C ALA A 321 10.32 -10.35 -4.00
N THR A 322 10.70 -11.49 -4.56
CA THR A 322 10.70 -12.80 -3.97
C THR A 322 12.11 -13.09 -3.43
N THR A 323 12.24 -14.12 -2.61
CA THR A 323 13.52 -14.51 -1.97
C THR A 323 14.62 -14.96 -2.95
N ARG A 324 14.36 -14.88 -4.27
CA ARG A 324 15.33 -15.03 -5.36
C ARG A 324 15.14 -13.98 -6.46
N GLY A 325 14.74 -12.74 -6.15
CA GLY A 325 14.79 -11.62 -7.08
C GLY A 325 13.51 -11.00 -7.59
N PHE A 326 13.69 -9.77 -8.07
CA PHE A 326 12.68 -8.82 -8.54
C PHE A 326 12.61 -8.80 -10.06
N PRO A 327 11.47 -8.49 -10.68
CA PRO A 327 10.18 -9.19 -10.67
C PRO A 327 10.10 -10.27 -11.79
N TRP A 328 11.23 -10.89 -12.18
CA TRP A 328 11.35 -11.74 -13.38
C TRP A 328 11.43 -13.23 -13.14
N GLY A 329 10.33 -13.95 -13.39
CA GLY A 329 10.29 -15.40 -13.20
C GLY A 329 11.45 -16.11 -13.86
N GLY A 330 12.21 -16.82 -13.03
CA GLY A 330 13.44 -17.52 -13.35
C GLY A 330 14.65 -16.58 -13.41
N GLY A 331 15.55 -16.63 -12.40
CA GLY A 331 16.88 -16.04 -12.58
C GLY A 331 17.22 -14.77 -11.78
N GLY A 332 16.72 -14.54 -10.57
CA GLY A 332 16.72 -13.21 -9.94
C GLY A 332 17.57 -12.97 -8.68
N ASP A 333 18.40 -13.88 -8.16
CA ASP A 333 19.44 -13.38 -7.24
C ASP A 333 20.49 -12.58 -8.05
N VAL A 334 21.25 -11.69 -7.39
CA VAL A 334 22.39 -10.99 -8.04
C VAL A 334 23.33 -12.01 -8.71
N GLY A 335 23.33 -13.28 -8.28
CA GLY A 335 24.06 -14.40 -8.86
C GLY A 335 23.48 -15.03 -10.14
N GLU A 336 22.22 -14.77 -10.50
CA GLU A 336 21.59 -15.30 -11.72
C GLU A 336 21.60 -14.26 -12.85
N TRP A 337 21.56 -12.95 -12.57
CA TRP A 337 21.95 -11.94 -13.58
C TRP A 337 23.43 -12.09 -13.95
N LYS A 338 24.27 -12.54 -13.01
CA LYS A 338 25.66 -12.95 -13.31
C LYS A 338 25.77 -14.05 -14.35
N ALA A 339 24.74 -14.90 -14.53
CA ALA A 339 24.75 -15.89 -15.61
C ALA A 339 24.66 -15.22 -17.00
N ASN A 340 24.16 -13.98 -17.05
CA ASN A 340 24.14 -13.13 -18.22
C ASN A 340 25.25 -12.06 -18.19
N HIS A 341 26.26 -12.21 -17.31
CA HIS A 341 27.43 -11.36 -17.28
C HIS A 341 28.60 -12.09 -17.95
N ASP A 342 29.46 -11.32 -18.60
CA ASP A 342 30.72 -11.85 -19.10
C ASP A 342 31.64 -12.27 -17.94
N ALA A 343 32.46 -13.29 -18.16
CA ALA A 343 33.42 -13.74 -17.16
C ALA A 343 34.42 -12.62 -16.82
N GLY A 344 34.41 -12.17 -15.56
CA GLY A 344 35.30 -11.11 -15.06
C GLY A 344 34.75 -9.68 -15.23
N GLN A 345 33.49 -9.55 -15.65
CA GLN A 345 32.78 -8.27 -15.68
C GLN A 345 32.51 -7.73 -14.27
N ASP A 346 32.40 -6.40 -14.15
CA ASP A 346 31.94 -5.75 -12.92
C ASP A 346 30.56 -6.30 -12.51
N PRO A 347 30.34 -6.57 -11.20
CA PRO A 347 29.14 -7.23 -10.70
C PRO A 347 27.92 -6.29 -10.66
N ILE A 348 27.88 -5.27 -11.52
CA ILE A 348 26.77 -4.33 -11.67
C ILE A 348 25.67 -5.06 -12.42
N ALA A 349 24.50 -5.17 -11.79
CA ALA A 349 23.43 -6.03 -12.27
C ALA A 349 23.03 -5.66 -13.70
N GLN A 350 22.75 -4.38 -13.98
CA GLN A 350 22.28 -3.93 -15.30
C GLN A 350 23.28 -4.16 -16.47
N TYR A 351 24.53 -4.53 -16.18
CA TYR A 351 25.52 -4.82 -17.21
C TYR A 351 25.27 -6.23 -17.75
N LEU A 352 24.45 -6.34 -18.78
CA LEU A 352 24.00 -7.64 -19.31
C LEU A 352 24.58 -7.89 -20.70
N ASP A 353 24.98 -9.14 -20.96
CA ASP A 353 25.22 -9.64 -22.32
C ASP A 353 23.87 -9.84 -23.02
N VAL A 354 23.42 -8.79 -23.69
CA VAL A 354 22.16 -8.78 -24.42
C VAL A 354 22.17 -9.81 -25.55
N GLY A 355 23.31 -10.01 -26.22
CA GLY A 355 23.45 -10.96 -27.32
C GLY A 355 23.16 -12.40 -26.89
N SER A 356 23.68 -12.80 -25.73
CA SER A 356 23.41 -14.10 -25.12
C SER A 356 21.96 -14.26 -24.68
N ILE A 357 21.32 -13.19 -24.18
CA ILE A 357 19.94 -13.24 -23.70
C ILE A 357 18.94 -13.44 -24.86
N ILE A 358 19.06 -12.66 -25.94
CA ILE A 358 18.08 -12.68 -27.05
C ILE A 358 18.47 -13.58 -28.23
N LYS A 359 19.51 -14.42 -28.08
CA LYS A 359 19.95 -15.45 -29.04
C LYS A 359 20.21 -14.92 -30.47
N GLY A 360 21.02 -13.87 -30.59
CA GLY A 360 21.66 -13.51 -31.87
C GLY A 360 21.13 -12.25 -32.59
N GLU A 361 20.33 -11.40 -31.93
CA GLU A 361 20.04 -10.04 -32.43
C GLU A 361 20.88 -8.93 -31.75
N GLY A 362 21.75 -9.30 -30.79
CA GLY A 362 22.73 -8.42 -30.15
C GLY A 362 24.14 -8.99 -30.27
N HIS A 363 25.13 -8.13 -30.47
CA HIS A 363 26.54 -8.50 -30.58
C HIS A 363 27.07 -9.09 -29.25
N ASP A 364 28.21 -9.82 -29.29
CA ASP A 364 28.93 -10.35 -28.12
C ASP A 364 29.52 -9.20 -27.26
N TYR A 365 28.69 -8.42 -26.58
CA TYR A 365 29.15 -7.33 -25.71
C TYR A 365 28.17 -7.05 -24.57
N THR A 366 28.73 -6.56 -23.46
CA THR A 366 28.00 -6.11 -22.29
C THR A 366 27.34 -4.74 -22.50
N HIS A 367 26.03 -4.64 -22.27
CA HIS A 367 25.32 -3.37 -22.35
C HIS A 367 25.35 -2.63 -21.00
N GLY A 368 25.98 -1.45 -20.95
CA GLY A 368 26.17 -0.69 -19.70
C GLY A 368 24.97 0.17 -19.26
N ASN A 369 24.00 0.40 -20.13
CA ASN A 369 22.96 1.42 -19.94
C ASN A 369 21.51 0.90 -20.05
N LEU A 370 21.21 -0.25 -19.46
CA LEU A 370 19.86 -0.86 -19.52
C LEU A 370 18.86 -0.36 -18.45
N CYS A 371 19.23 0.62 -17.63
CA CYS A 371 18.39 1.06 -16.51
C CYS A 371 16.94 1.39 -16.89
N GLY A 372 16.73 2.14 -17.98
CA GLY A 372 15.40 2.54 -18.40
C GLY A 372 14.54 1.36 -18.85
N GLU A 373 15.12 0.49 -19.66
CA GLU A 373 14.50 -0.73 -20.15
C GLU A 373 14.14 -1.67 -18.99
N LEU A 374 15.07 -1.91 -18.07
CA LEU A 374 14.86 -2.79 -16.92
C LEU A 374 13.80 -2.22 -15.96
N SER A 375 13.77 -0.90 -15.74
CA SER A 375 12.70 -0.23 -14.98
C SER A 375 11.34 -0.30 -15.67
N ALA A 376 11.27 -0.07 -16.99
CA ALA A 376 10.02 -0.14 -17.74
C ALA A 376 9.48 -1.57 -17.79
N MET A 377 10.37 -2.54 -17.98
CA MET A 377 10.00 -3.92 -17.78
C MET A 377 9.46 -4.06 -16.35
N SER A 378 10.19 -3.70 -15.29
CA SER A 378 9.84 -4.07 -13.90
C SER A 378 8.40 -3.70 -13.55
N VAL A 379 7.96 -2.54 -14.03
CA VAL A 379 6.59 -2.02 -13.94
C VAL A 379 5.56 -2.92 -14.65
N MET A 380 5.90 -3.45 -15.82
CA MET A 380 5.03 -4.28 -16.67
C MET A 380 4.96 -5.76 -16.29
N GLY A 381 5.87 -6.29 -15.45
CA GLY A 381 5.85 -7.73 -15.15
C GLY A 381 6.40 -8.63 -16.29
N LEU A 382 7.23 -8.09 -17.20
CA LEU A 382 7.96 -8.82 -18.28
C LEU A 382 9.38 -9.35 -17.95
N GLY A 383 9.60 -10.66 -17.90
CA GLY A 383 10.96 -11.22 -17.74
C GLY A 383 11.98 -10.70 -18.76
N ILE A 384 13.26 -10.59 -18.39
CA ILE A 384 14.33 -9.90 -19.16
C ILE A 384 14.38 -10.32 -20.64
N ALA A 385 14.41 -11.62 -20.92
CA ALA A 385 14.48 -12.09 -22.31
C ALA A 385 13.24 -11.70 -23.13
N ASP A 386 12.04 -11.86 -22.57
CA ASP A 386 10.79 -11.48 -23.22
C ASP A 386 10.71 -9.95 -23.38
N GLY A 387 11.04 -9.21 -22.33
CA GLY A 387 11.04 -7.75 -22.33
C GLY A 387 12.02 -7.15 -23.34
N LEU A 388 13.28 -7.60 -23.37
CA LEU A 388 14.27 -7.14 -24.35
C LEU A 388 13.88 -7.51 -25.78
N THR A 389 13.32 -8.71 -25.99
CA THR A 389 12.81 -9.12 -27.32
C THR A 389 11.66 -8.21 -27.77
N ARG A 390 10.73 -7.87 -26.89
CA ARG A 390 9.62 -6.95 -27.20
C ARG A 390 10.11 -5.53 -27.46
N PHE A 391 11.09 -5.06 -26.68
CA PHE A 391 11.71 -3.76 -26.88
C PHE A 391 12.40 -3.68 -28.25
N ALA A 392 13.22 -4.68 -28.61
CA ALA A 392 13.82 -4.80 -29.94
C ALA A 392 12.78 -4.78 -31.07
N GLY A 393 11.64 -5.46 -30.85
CA GLY A 393 10.53 -5.54 -31.80
C GLY A 393 9.85 -4.21 -32.15
N LEU A 394 10.14 -3.13 -31.42
CA LEU A 394 9.60 -1.79 -31.71
C LEU A 394 10.22 -1.12 -32.93
N GLY A 395 11.37 -1.60 -33.41
CA GLY A 395 11.98 -1.19 -34.67
C GLY A 395 13.49 -0.97 -34.60
N THR A 396 14.05 -0.49 -35.71
CA THR A 396 15.51 -0.37 -35.90
C THR A 396 16.20 0.56 -34.90
N GLU A 397 15.50 1.57 -34.40
CA GLU A 397 16.02 2.45 -33.34
C GLU A 397 16.25 1.70 -32.02
N TYR A 398 15.28 0.89 -31.61
CA TYR A 398 15.31 0.12 -30.36
C TYR A 398 16.33 -1.01 -30.44
N GLN A 399 16.41 -1.68 -31.60
CA GLN A 399 17.49 -2.62 -31.89
C GLN A 399 18.86 -1.94 -31.79
N ALA A 400 18.99 -0.71 -32.28
CA ALA A 400 20.26 0.03 -32.22
C ALA A 400 20.61 0.54 -30.82
N ILE A 401 19.63 0.66 -29.90
CA ILE A 401 19.90 0.86 -28.47
C ILE A 401 20.51 -0.42 -27.91
N LEU A 402 19.82 -1.55 -28.06
CA LEU A 402 20.28 -2.85 -27.59
C LEU A 402 21.57 -3.37 -28.27
N ALA A 403 21.96 -2.79 -29.41
CA ALA A 403 23.20 -3.11 -30.13
C ALA A 403 24.35 -2.13 -29.84
N ASN A 404 24.14 -1.08 -29.05
CA ASN A 404 25.19 -0.16 -28.62
C ASN A 404 25.11 0.12 -27.11
N GLY A 405 26.06 -0.45 -26.35
CA GLY A 405 26.11 -0.33 -24.88
C GLY A 405 26.28 1.09 -24.34
N GLU A 406 26.64 2.06 -25.17
CA GLU A 406 26.74 3.49 -24.82
C GLU A 406 25.45 4.27 -25.11
N ARG A 407 24.49 3.69 -25.85
CA ARG A 407 23.27 4.37 -26.23
C ARG A 407 22.25 4.32 -25.09
N LEU A 408 21.72 5.49 -24.72
CA LEU A 408 20.78 5.65 -23.62
C LEU A 408 19.32 5.54 -24.08
N THR A 409 18.46 5.06 -23.19
CA THR A 409 17.02 5.29 -23.26
C THR A 409 16.64 6.64 -22.68
N ASN A 410 15.71 7.33 -23.36
CA ASN A 410 15.06 8.53 -22.85
C ASN A 410 13.58 8.24 -22.56
N ALA A 411 12.86 9.20 -21.99
CA ALA A 411 11.45 9.03 -21.65
C ALA A 411 10.59 8.62 -22.85
N THR A 412 10.82 9.17 -24.05
CA THR A 412 10.06 8.82 -25.26
C THR A 412 10.22 7.36 -25.66
N HIS A 413 11.43 6.78 -25.52
CA HIS A 413 11.64 5.35 -25.75
C HIS A 413 10.85 4.49 -24.75
N LEU A 414 10.86 4.87 -23.47
CA LEU A 414 10.16 4.13 -22.40
C LEU A 414 8.63 4.26 -22.54
N GLU A 415 8.13 5.46 -22.85
CA GLU A 415 6.71 5.71 -23.16
C GLU A 415 6.24 4.84 -24.33
N THR A 416 6.99 4.82 -25.42
CA THR A 416 6.67 3.99 -26.60
C THR A 416 6.64 2.51 -26.23
N PHE A 417 7.59 2.05 -25.41
CA PHE A 417 7.61 0.67 -24.97
C PHE A 417 6.39 0.34 -24.10
N LEU A 418 6.08 1.15 -23.10
CA LEU A 418 4.88 0.98 -22.26
C LEU A 418 3.59 0.97 -23.11
N VAL A 419 3.42 1.94 -24.01
CA VAL A 419 2.26 2.03 -24.91
C VAL A 419 2.13 0.80 -25.81
N SER A 420 3.25 0.26 -26.31
CA SER A 420 3.24 -0.96 -27.12
C SER A 420 2.71 -2.18 -26.36
N GLN A 421 2.80 -2.17 -25.03
CA GLN A 421 2.25 -3.22 -24.15
C GLN A 421 0.85 -2.86 -23.62
N GLY A 422 0.21 -1.82 -24.16
CA GLY A 422 -1.15 -1.40 -23.83
C GLY A 422 -1.27 -0.50 -22.61
N TRP A 423 -0.15 0.00 -22.07
CA TRP A 423 -0.17 0.97 -20.97
C TRP A 423 -0.54 2.36 -21.48
N ASN A 424 -1.18 3.15 -20.61
CA ASN A 424 -1.57 4.51 -20.92
C ASN A 424 -0.62 5.49 -20.24
N ILE A 425 0.03 6.38 -21.00
CA ILE A 425 0.89 7.41 -20.41
C ILE A 425 0.02 8.47 -19.75
N VAL A 426 0.24 8.68 -18.45
CA VAL A 426 -0.39 9.76 -17.68
C VAL A 426 0.06 11.08 -18.31
N GLY A 427 -0.88 11.95 -18.64
CA GLY A 427 -0.57 13.23 -19.28
C GLY A 427 -0.95 13.32 -20.76
N GLN A 428 -1.07 12.18 -21.45
CA GLN A 428 -1.16 12.16 -22.92
C GLN A 428 -2.57 11.87 -23.46
N GLN A 429 -3.56 11.61 -22.59
CA GLN A 429 -4.91 11.30 -23.02
C GLN A 429 -5.76 12.56 -23.31
N PRO A 430 -6.48 12.63 -24.45
CA PRO A 430 -7.40 13.73 -24.75
C PRO A 430 -8.49 13.88 -23.68
N GLY A 431 -8.70 15.10 -23.19
CA GLY A 431 -9.73 15.42 -22.18
C GLY A 431 -9.25 15.36 -20.72
N PHE A 432 -8.01 14.93 -20.49
CA PHE A 432 -7.40 14.90 -19.16
C PHE A 432 -6.63 16.17 -18.82
N GLU A 433 -6.61 17.16 -19.72
CA GLU A 433 -5.88 18.42 -19.57
C GLU A 433 -6.42 19.32 -18.43
N ASN A 434 -7.28 18.83 -17.54
CA ASN A 434 -7.80 19.60 -16.41
C ASN A 434 -8.08 18.74 -15.16
N THR A 435 -7.70 17.46 -15.14
CA THR A 435 -7.93 16.61 -13.97
C THR A 435 -6.94 16.95 -12.87
N ALA A 436 -7.40 17.01 -11.61
CA ALA A 436 -6.57 17.36 -10.46
C ALA A 436 -5.43 16.34 -10.23
N THR A 437 -5.60 15.11 -10.71
CA THR A 437 -4.61 14.01 -10.73
C THR A 437 -3.52 14.19 -11.79
N MET A 438 -3.69 15.12 -12.73
CA MET A 438 -2.71 15.43 -13.77
C MET A 438 -2.15 16.84 -13.69
N LYS A 439 -2.29 17.50 -12.54
CA LYS A 439 -1.27 18.51 -12.21
C LYS A 439 0.08 17.80 -12.31
N ASP A 440 1.04 18.40 -13.01
CA ASP A 440 2.44 17.99 -13.03
C ASP A 440 2.86 17.61 -11.60
N LEU A 441 3.87 16.77 -11.44
CA LEU A 441 4.27 16.27 -10.11
C LEU A 441 4.59 17.40 -9.10
N ASP A 442 4.79 18.64 -9.57
CA ASP A 442 4.95 19.89 -8.80
C ASP A 442 3.64 20.65 -8.45
N GLY A 443 2.48 20.08 -8.78
CA GLY A 443 1.16 20.66 -8.52
C GLY A 443 0.73 21.75 -9.53
N ARG A 444 1.48 21.99 -10.61
CA ARG A 444 1.14 22.95 -11.67
C ARG A 444 0.64 22.21 -12.91
N PHE A 445 -0.25 22.82 -13.68
CA PHE A 445 -0.75 22.22 -14.92
C PHE A 445 -0.39 23.13 -16.09
N SER A 446 0.20 22.58 -17.16
CA SER A 446 0.44 23.32 -18.41
C SER A 446 -0.19 22.62 -19.62
N ALA A 447 -1.46 22.98 -19.89
CA ALA A 447 -2.23 22.55 -21.07
C ALA A 447 -1.52 22.77 -22.41
N THR A 448 -0.60 23.74 -22.45
CA THR A 448 0.07 24.19 -23.67
C THR A 448 1.34 23.43 -24.01
N ASN A 449 1.77 22.49 -23.16
CA ASN A 449 3.08 21.86 -23.30
C ASN A 449 3.00 20.34 -23.30
N THR A 450 2.35 19.80 -24.33
CA THR A 450 2.24 18.35 -24.59
C THR A 450 3.58 17.62 -24.74
N TYR A 451 4.69 18.36 -24.86
CA TYR A 451 6.05 17.83 -24.99
C TYR A 451 6.89 17.89 -23.69
N ASN A 452 6.46 18.61 -22.64
CA ASN A 452 7.24 18.80 -21.41
C ASN A 452 6.59 18.21 -20.14
N ASN A 453 5.69 17.22 -20.27
CA ASN A 453 5.19 16.43 -19.14
C ASN A 453 6.25 15.54 -18.48
N ASN A 454 7.51 15.69 -18.87
CA ASN A 454 8.62 14.92 -18.34
C ASN A 454 9.53 15.83 -17.50
N HIS A 455 9.03 16.93 -16.93
CA HIS A 455 9.84 17.82 -16.10
C HIS A 455 9.17 18.09 -14.75
N ALA A 456 9.50 17.28 -13.75
CA ALA A 456 9.11 17.57 -12.38
C ALA A 456 10.17 18.52 -11.78
N LYS A 457 9.90 19.84 -11.76
CA LYS A 457 10.84 20.78 -11.10
C LYS A 457 10.80 20.72 -9.58
N ASP A 458 9.70 20.24 -9.03
CA ASP A 458 9.49 20.20 -7.59
C ASP A 458 8.46 19.14 -7.21
N PRO A 459 8.73 17.84 -7.46
CA PRO A 459 7.76 16.79 -7.17
C PRO A 459 7.31 16.84 -5.70
N THR A 460 6.07 16.45 -5.45
CA THR A 460 5.49 16.33 -4.10
C THR A 460 5.15 14.88 -3.77
N PRO A 461 5.24 14.45 -2.50
CA PRO A 461 4.81 13.12 -2.08
C PRO A 461 3.38 12.80 -2.52
N GLN A 462 2.47 13.77 -2.38
CA GLN A 462 1.05 13.56 -2.65
C GLN A 462 0.77 13.32 -4.13
N ALA A 463 1.55 13.92 -5.03
CA ALA A 463 1.42 13.68 -6.45
C ALA A 463 1.92 12.27 -6.84
N VAL A 464 3.04 11.83 -6.27
CA VAL A 464 3.57 10.47 -6.46
C VAL A 464 2.58 9.44 -5.90
N GLN A 465 2.12 9.62 -4.65
CA GLN A 465 1.11 8.76 -4.03
C GLN A 465 -0.14 8.67 -4.90
N GLY A 466 -0.63 9.80 -5.41
CA GLY A 466 -1.82 9.83 -6.26
C GLY A 466 -1.68 8.98 -7.53
N ILE A 467 -0.49 8.86 -8.12
CA ILE A 467 -0.26 7.96 -9.25
C ILE A 467 -0.36 6.50 -8.80
N LEU A 468 0.34 6.15 -7.71
CA LEU A 468 0.39 4.79 -7.19
C LEU A 468 -0.99 4.29 -6.70
N ASP A 469 -1.74 5.14 -5.98
CA ASP A 469 -3.08 4.84 -5.47
C ASP A 469 -4.10 4.55 -6.57
N ASN A 470 -3.91 5.14 -7.75
CA ASN A 470 -4.74 4.86 -8.92
C ASN A 470 -4.30 3.60 -9.67
N GLY A 471 -3.31 2.87 -9.16
CA GLY A 471 -2.72 1.68 -9.78
C GLY A 471 -1.74 2.03 -10.90
N GLY A 472 -1.28 3.29 -10.98
CA GLY A 472 -0.26 3.72 -11.92
C GLY A 472 1.14 3.33 -11.47
N SER A 473 2.11 3.63 -12.32
CA SER A 473 3.53 3.37 -12.10
C SER A 473 4.35 4.58 -12.51
N LEU A 474 5.45 4.81 -11.81
CA LEU A 474 6.30 5.98 -11.99
C LEU A 474 7.76 5.55 -12.11
N LEU A 475 8.34 5.79 -13.29
CA LEU A 475 9.78 5.71 -13.52
C LEU A 475 10.34 7.11 -13.37
N VAL A 476 11.46 7.25 -12.68
CA VAL A 476 12.12 8.53 -12.44
C VAL A 476 13.57 8.47 -12.90
N LEU A 477 14.03 9.58 -13.46
CA LEU A 477 15.44 9.78 -13.75
C LEU A 477 16.08 10.43 -12.54
N VAL A 478 17.06 9.75 -11.95
CA VAL A 478 17.77 10.12 -10.74
C VAL A 478 19.27 10.14 -11.02
N ASN A 479 20.05 10.67 -10.08
CA ASN A 479 21.49 10.44 -10.05
C ASN A 479 21.82 9.35 -9.02
N ILE A 480 22.84 8.55 -9.32
CA ILE A 480 23.36 7.51 -8.43
C ILE A 480 24.88 7.58 -8.31
N ASP A 481 25.40 6.97 -7.25
CA ASP A 481 26.82 6.72 -7.07
C ASP A 481 27.30 5.59 -7.98
N GLY A 482 27.88 5.95 -9.12
CA GLY A 482 28.43 4.99 -10.07
C GLY A 482 29.79 4.40 -9.69
N ALA A 483 30.45 4.93 -8.66
CA ALA A 483 31.76 4.50 -8.19
C ALA A 483 31.63 3.42 -7.11
N ASP A 484 30.63 3.53 -6.25
CA ASP A 484 30.45 2.65 -5.10
C ASP A 484 29.23 1.72 -5.25
N ASP A 485 28.24 1.86 -4.39
CA ASP A 485 27.16 0.89 -4.22
C ASP A 485 25.97 1.13 -5.14
N GLY A 486 25.94 2.22 -5.92
CA GLY A 486 24.83 2.55 -6.80
C GLY A 486 23.62 3.17 -6.13
N LEU A 487 23.72 3.60 -4.87
CA LEU A 487 22.62 4.30 -4.20
C LEU A 487 22.35 5.66 -4.85
N LEU A 488 21.11 6.13 -4.73
CA LEU A 488 20.68 7.43 -5.20
C LEU A 488 21.33 8.53 -4.36
N GLU A 489 21.91 9.50 -5.06
CA GLU A 489 22.53 10.67 -4.44
C GLU A 489 22.52 11.88 -5.39
N PRO A 490 22.63 13.11 -4.88
CA PRO A 490 22.69 14.30 -5.73
C PRO A 490 23.98 14.34 -6.57
N VAL A 491 23.91 14.89 -7.78
CA VAL A 491 25.11 15.18 -8.58
C VAL A 491 26.16 15.96 -7.78
N GLY A 492 27.43 15.54 -7.89
CA GLY A 492 28.58 16.15 -7.27
C GLY A 492 28.87 15.66 -5.86
N THR A 493 28.18 14.62 -5.39
CA THR A 493 28.53 13.91 -4.15
C THR A 493 29.33 12.63 -4.41
N SER A 494 29.22 12.05 -5.62
CA SER A 494 30.01 10.90 -6.08
C SER A 494 31.35 11.29 -6.69
N ASP A 495 32.30 10.34 -6.70
CA ASP A 495 33.45 10.37 -7.63
C ASP A 495 33.04 9.99 -9.08
N LYS A 496 31.86 9.41 -9.28
CA LYS A 496 31.31 9.00 -10.58
C LYS A 496 29.78 9.12 -10.60
N ASP A 497 29.29 10.34 -10.81
CA ASP A 497 27.86 10.61 -11.01
C ASP A 497 27.30 9.89 -12.25
N ILE A 498 26.27 9.08 -12.06
CA ILE A 498 25.54 8.42 -13.16
C ILE A 498 24.08 8.85 -13.15
N THR A 499 23.62 9.38 -14.28
CA THR A 499 22.19 9.57 -14.53
C THR A 499 21.53 8.21 -14.80
N HIS A 500 20.50 7.87 -14.03
CA HIS A 500 19.97 6.51 -13.93
C HIS A 500 18.45 6.50 -13.84
N TRP A 501 17.79 5.52 -14.47
CA TRP A 501 16.36 5.28 -14.32
C TRP A 501 16.10 4.35 -13.13
N ALA A 502 15.17 4.74 -12.25
CA ALA A 502 14.67 3.92 -11.16
C ALA A 502 13.13 3.91 -11.18
N SER A 503 12.51 2.89 -10.58
CA SER A 503 11.05 2.79 -10.49
C SER A 503 10.60 3.07 -9.06
N VAL A 504 9.62 3.96 -8.87
CA VAL A 504 9.02 4.16 -7.54
C VAL A 504 8.09 2.99 -7.24
N VAL A 505 8.33 2.34 -6.11
CA VAL A 505 7.58 1.17 -5.63
C VAL A 505 6.47 1.59 -4.69
N ASP A 506 6.84 2.38 -3.68
CA ASP A 506 5.93 2.82 -2.64
C ASP A 506 6.37 4.19 -2.11
N ILE A 507 5.41 4.93 -1.57
CA ILE A 507 5.65 6.15 -0.82
C ILE A 507 4.78 6.12 0.42
N THR A 508 5.38 6.35 1.57
CA THR A 508 4.67 6.20 2.85
C THR A 508 5.03 7.33 3.79
N GLU A 509 4.06 7.78 4.58
CA GLU A 509 4.26 8.64 5.74
C GLU A 509 4.36 7.79 7.02
N ASN A 510 5.46 7.94 7.77
CA ASN A 510 5.68 7.23 9.02
C ASN A 510 4.86 7.82 10.18
N ALA A 511 4.88 7.18 11.35
CA ALA A 511 4.13 7.62 12.54
C ALA A 511 4.55 9.02 13.08
N GLN A 512 5.67 9.57 12.60
CA GLN A 512 6.18 10.88 12.95
C GLN A 512 5.79 11.97 11.93
N GLY A 513 5.08 11.60 10.86
CA GLY A 513 4.73 12.51 9.75
C GLY A 513 5.86 12.72 8.76
N GLN A 514 6.88 11.86 8.74
CA GLN A 514 7.98 11.92 7.79
C GLN A 514 7.69 11.01 6.60
N THR A 515 7.92 11.50 5.39
CA THR A 515 7.74 10.72 4.16
C THR A 515 9.03 10.01 3.77
N TYR A 516 8.93 8.72 3.44
CA TYR A 516 9.97 7.94 2.79
C TYR A 516 9.45 7.32 1.50
N VAL A 517 10.39 7.02 0.60
CA VAL A 517 10.12 6.43 -0.71
C VAL A 517 10.90 5.15 -0.82
N ARG A 518 10.22 4.12 -1.31
CA ARG A 518 10.82 2.87 -1.71
C ARG A 518 10.95 2.86 -3.22
N VAL A 519 12.14 2.54 -3.71
CA VAL A 519 12.44 2.51 -5.14
C VAL A 519 13.05 1.17 -5.53
N TYR A 520 12.81 0.75 -6.75
CA TYR A 520 13.56 -0.32 -7.40
C TYR A 520 14.67 0.29 -8.24
N ASN A 521 15.90 -0.12 -7.94
CA ASN A 521 17.12 0.35 -8.58
C ASN A 521 17.72 -0.79 -9.43
N PRO A 522 17.61 -0.72 -10.78
CA PRO A 522 18.14 -1.76 -11.65
C PRO A 522 19.67 -1.80 -11.71
N TYR A 523 20.39 -0.78 -11.21
CA TYR A 523 21.86 -0.78 -11.17
C TYR A 523 22.40 -2.01 -10.42
N GLN A 524 21.83 -2.30 -9.25
CA GLN A 524 22.19 -3.45 -8.40
C GLN A 524 21.07 -4.47 -8.30
N ASN A 525 19.98 -4.26 -9.05
CA ASN A 525 18.79 -5.10 -9.05
C ASN A 525 18.21 -5.32 -7.63
N ARG A 526 17.89 -4.23 -6.93
CA ARG A 526 17.38 -4.28 -5.55
C ARG A 526 16.37 -3.18 -5.26
N GLU A 527 15.59 -3.36 -4.20
CA GLU A 527 14.84 -2.26 -3.61
C GLU A 527 15.69 -1.48 -2.62
N GLU A 528 15.38 -0.20 -2.52
CA GLU A 528 16.05 0.74 -1.65
C GLU A 528 15.01 1.67 -1.01
N VAL A 529 15.29 2.13 0.21
CA VAL A 529 14.45 3.11 0.91
C VAL A 529 15.25 4.38 1.16
N TYR A 530 14.59 5.51 0.90
CA TYR A 530 15.14 6.85 1.05
C TYR A 530 14.17 7.73 1.84
N SER A 531 14.70 8.70 2.57
CA SER A 531 13.89 9.85 2.96
C SER A 531 13.38 10.57 1.70
N TRP A 532 12.19 11.19 1.76
CA TRP A 532 11.69 11.99 0.62
C TRP A 532 12.68 13.09 0.21
N ALA A 533 13.39 13.67 1.19
CA ALA A 533 14.37 14.72 0.93
C ALA A 533 15.54 14.21 0.08
N ASP A 534 16.12 13.06 0.43
CA ASP A 534 17.25 12.47 -0.29
C ASP A 534 16.84 11.99 -1.68
N PHE A 535 15.71 11.29 -1.78
CA PHE A 535 15.14 10.86 -3.06
C PHE A 535 14.91 12.05 -4.00
N LYS A 536 14.28 13.12 -3.50
CA LYS A 536 14.03 14.33 -4.28
C LYS A 536 15.31 15.06 -4.67
N ALA A 537 16.32 15.06 -3.80
CA ALA A 537 17.60 15.66 -4.13
C ALA A 537 18.30 14.89 -5.28
N ALA A 538 18.27 13.56 -5.24
CA ALA A 538 18.77 12.72 -6.33
C ALA A 538 17.97 12.93 -7.62
N TRP A 539 16.64 12.99 -7.56
CA TRP A 539 15.77 13.23 -8.72
C TRP A 539 15.95 14.61 -9.36
N ASN A 540 16.16 15.66 -8.57
CA ASN A 540 16.32 17.03 -9.09
C ASN A 540 17.73 17.33 -9.62
N SER A 541 18.67 16.40 -9.49
CA SER A 541 20.08 16.64 -9.78
C SER A 541 20.59 16.30 -11.20
N PRO A 542 19.97 15.42 -12.02
CA PRO A 542 20.45 15.13 -13.37
C PRO A 542 20.49 16.40 -14.24
N ALA A 543 21.68 16.72 -14.75
CA ALA A 543 21.94 17.98 -15.45
C ALA A 543 21.45 18.01 -16.92
N GLU A 544 21.16 16.85 -17.51
CA GLU A 544 21.18 16.70 -18.98
C GLU A 544 19.85 16.35 -19.67
N SER A 545 18.73 16.14 -18.98
CA SER A 545 17.50 15.77 -19.68
C SER A 545 16.34 16.72 -19.35
N GLY A 546 15.66 17.21 -20.39
CA GLY A 546 14.30 17.74 -20.25
C GLY A 546 13.27 16.66 -19.90
N PHE A 547 13.72 15.48 -19.46
CA PHE A 547 12.97 14.24 -19.31
C PHE A 547 13.38 13.53 -18.00
N THR A 548 12.61 13.75 -16.93
CA THR A 548 12.92 13.43 -15.54
C THR A 548 12.03 12.32 -14.97
N TYR A 549 10.96 11.93 -15.66
CA TYR A 549 10.10 10.81 -15.26
C TYR A 549 9.25 10.28 -16.44
N VAL A 550 8.66 9.11 -16.25
CA VAL A 550 7.57 8.54 -17.06
C VAL A 550 6.52 7.99 -16.10
N ALA A 551 5.28 8.48 -16.23
CA ALA A 551 4.15 7.99 -15.46
C ALA A 551 3.16 7.24 -16.37
N ALA A 552 2.74 6.04 -15.99
CA ALA A 552 1.88 5.21 -16.81
C ALA A 552 0.84 4.44 -16.00
N MET A 553 -0.29 4.12 -16.62
CA MET A 553 -1.38 3.33 -16.06
C MET A 553 -1.47 1.97 -16.78
N PRO A 554 -1.76 0.87 -16.07
CA PRO A 554 -1.82 -0.45 -16.66
C PRO A 554 -3.00 -0.59 -17.63
N PRO A 555 -2.93 -1.55 -18.59
CA PRO A 555 -4.01 -1.77 -19.55
C PRO A 555 -5.37 -1.99 -18.89
N GLY A 556 -6.43 -1.42 -19.46
CA GLY A 556 -7.80 -1.64 -18.98
C GLY A 556 -8.21 -0.86 -17.73
N THR A 557 -7.32 -0.05 -17.15
CA THR A 557 -7.74 1.02 -16.23
C THR A 557 -8.56 2.04 -17.03
N ALA A 558 -9.80 2.28 -16.60
CA ALA A 558 -10.57 3.41 -17.11
C ALA A 558 -9.83 4.68 -16.66
N PRO A 559 -9.55 5.60 -17.59
CA PRO A 559 -8.73 6.76 -17.28
C PRO A 559 -9.44 7.72 -16.32
#